data_AF-A0A961WAW4-F1
#
_entry.id   AF-A0A961WAW4-F1
#
_cell.length_a   1.000
_cell.length_b   1.000
_cell.length_c   1.000
_cell.angle_alpha   90.00
_cell.angle_beta   90.00
_cell.angle_gamma   90.00
#
_symmetry.space_group_name_H-M   'P 1'
#
loop_
_entity.id
_entity.type
_entity.pdbx_description
1 polymer ?
#
loop_
_entity_poly.entity_id
_entity_poly.type
_entity_poly.pdbx_seq_one_letter_code
_entity_poly.pdbx_strand_id
1 'polypeptide(L)'
;MKAKLFLAALAAASFGSSAIAADVAPKDVKFKDRAVPASLTGKPGDPRAGRKWFVGRRLGNCLACHANKEASDHQFHGDVGPALDGVGGRYTVAQLRGIVINS
;
A
#
# COMPACT_ATOMS: atom_id res chain seq x y z
N MET A 1 -21.27 -39.81 -37.26
CA MET A 1 -20.76 -38.43 -37.47
C MET A 1 -21.46 -37.51 -36.48
N LYS A 2 -20.78 -36.45 -35.99
CA LYS A 2 -21.34 -35.31 -35.21
C LYS A 2 -21.30 -35.29 -33.66
N ALA A 3 -20.49 -36.12 -32.97
CA ALA A 3 -20.42 -36.07 -31.50
C ALA A 3 -19.01 -35.87 -30.89
N LYS A 4 -18.01 -35.48 -31.69
CA LYS A 4 -16.61 -35.31 -31.22
C LYS A 4 -16.02 -33.92 -31.46
N LEU A 5 -16.80 -32.95 -31.92
CA LEU A 5 -16.30 -31.64 -32.37
C LEU A 5 -16.62 -30.46 -31.45
N PHE A 6 -17.25 -30.68 -30.29
CA PHE A 6 -17.65 -29.58 -29.38
C PHE A 6 -16.82 -29.44 -28.10
N LEU A 7 -15.67 -30.11 -28.00
CA LEU A 7 -14.79 -30.03 -26.82
C LEU A 7 -13.50 -29.19 -27.01
N ALA A 8 -13.38 -28.46 -28.13
CA ALA A 8 -12.12 -27.78 -28.49
C ALA A 8 -12.13 -26.25 -28.35
N ALA A 9 -13.22 -25.62 -27.92
CA ALA A 9 -13.37 -24.15 -28.04
C ALA A 9 -13.31 -23.34 -26.73
N LEU A 10 -13.02 -23.96 -25.57
CA LEU A 10 -13.09 -23.27 -24.27
C LEU A 10 -11.78 -23.33 -23.45
N ALA A 11 -10.63 -23.22 -24.12
CA ALA A 11 -9.32 -23.18 -23.44
C ALA A 11 -8.46 -21.97 -23.84
N ALA A 12 -9.06 -20.91 -24.38
CA ALA A 12 -8.37 -19.66 -24.71
C ALA A 12 -8.91 -18.49 -23.87
N ALA A 13 -9.00 -18.68 -22.55
CA ALA A 13 -9.32 -17.59 -21.64
C ALA A 13 -8.05 -17.16 -20.89
N SER A 14 -7.46 -16.09 -21.42
CA SER A 14 -6.83 -15.05 -20.60
C SER A 14 -5.52 -15.41 -19.89
N PHE A 15 -4.44 -15.62 -20.65
CA PHE A 15 -3.13 -15.15 -20.19
C PHE A 15 -3.13 -13.61 -20.25
N GLY A 16 -3.74 -12.98 -19.24
CA GLY A 16 -3.58 -11.55 -19.02
C GLY A 16 -2.12 -11.31 -18.64
N SER A 17 -1.36 -10.68 -19.53
CA SER A 17 -0.02 -10.19 -19.19
C SER A 17 -0.13 -9.30 -17.95
N SER A 18 0.33 -9.79 -16.80
CA SER A 18 0.61 -8.96 -15.65
C SER A 18 1.73 -8.02 -16.08
N ALA A 19 1.40 -6.81 -16.50
CA ALA A 19 2.41 -5.79 -16.73
C ALA A 19 3.13 -5.58 -15.40
N ILE A 20 4.39 -6.02 -15.31
CA ILE A 20 5.26 -5.68 -14.19
C ILE A 20 5.53 -4.18 -14.35
N ALA A 21 4.76 -3.36 -13.63
CA ALA A 21 5.07 -1.96 -13.49
C ALA A 21 6.44 -1.89 -12.79
N ALA A 22 7.43 -1.32 -13.46
CA ALA A 22 8.70 -0.98 -12.83
C ALA A 22 8.45 -0.02 -11.66
N ASP A 23 9.28 -0.09 -10.62
CA ASP A 23 9.16 0.79 -9.47
C ASP A 23 9.23 2.26 -9.92
N VAL A 24 8.34 3.09 -9.38
CA VAL A 24 8.30 4.54 -9.67
C VAL A 24 9.49 5.19 -8.98
N ALA A 25 10.41 5.77 -9.77
CA ALA A 25 11.54 6.51 -9.21
C ALA A 25 11.06 7.75 -8.42
N PRO A 26 11.77 8.19 -7.37
CA PRO A 26 11.31 9.27 -6.49
C PRO A 26 10.91 10.56 -7.22
N LYS A 27 11.67 10.97 -8.24
CA LYS A 27 11.40 12.16 -9.06
C LYS A 27 10.17 12.04 -9.97
N ASP A 28 9.70 10.82 -10.20
CA ASP A 28 8.63 10.51 -11.14
C ASP A 28 7.27 10.32 -10.45
N VAL A 29 7.23 10.38 -9.11
CA VAL A 29 5.99 10.31 -8.33
C VAL A 29 5.05 11.46 -8.72
N LYS A 30 3.85 11.11 -9.18
CA LYS A 30 2.83 12.08 -9.57
C LYS A 30 1.84 12.31 -8.43
N PHE A 31 1.98 13.47 -7.79
CA PHE A 31 1.00 13.95 -6.82
C PHE A 31 -0.16 14.64 -7.54
N LYS A 32 -1.37 14.42 -7.03
CA LYS A 32 -2.60 15.14 -7.37
C LYS A 32 -3.26 15.54 -6.07
N ASP A 33 -3.40 16.84 -5.81
CA ASP A 33 -4.03 17.36 -4.58
C ASP A 33 -3.42 16.79 -3.29
N ARG A 34 -2.08 16.70 -3.24
CA ARG A 34 -1.28 16.06 -2.16
C ARG A 34 -1.52 14.56 -1.96
N ALA A 35 -2.30 13.92 -2.83
CA ALA A 35 -2.50 12.49 -2.88
C ALA A 35 -1.70 11.85 -4.01
N VAL A 36 -1.43 10.55 -3.93
CA VAL A 36 -0.79 9.77 -5.00
C VAL A 36 -1.74 8.62 -5.37
N PRO A 37 -2.52 8.75 -6.47
CA PRO A 37 -3.54 7.76 -6.84
C PRO A 37 -2.96 6.39 -7.22
N ALA A 38 -1.88 6.39 -8.00
CA ALA A 38 -1.24 5.18 -8.49
C ALA A 38 -0.39 4.48 -7.41
N SER A 39 -0.31 3.16 -7.48
CA SER A 39 0.68 2.40 -6.70
C SER A 39 2.10 2.69 -7.20
N LEU A 40 3.08 2.71 -6.30
CA LEU A 40 4.49 2.90 -6.66
C LEU A 40 5.14 1.65 -7.27
N THR A 41 4.56 0.47 -7.06
CA THR A 41 5.15 -0.82 -7.44
C THR A 41 4.18 -1.71 -8.22
N GLY A 42 2.91 -1.33 -8.31
CA GLY A 42 1.83 -2.18 -8.86
C GLY A 42 1.49 -3.42 -8.02
N LYS A 43 2.21 -3.67 -6.91
CA LYS A 43 1.99 -4.83 -6.03
C LYS A 43 1.13 -4.46 -4.82
N PRO A 44 0.31 -5.39 -4.29
CA PRO A 44 -0.35 -5.20 -3.00
C PRO A 44 0.66 -5.00 -1.87
N GLY A 45 0.34 -4.13 -0.91
CA GLY A 45 1.17 -3.95 0.29
C GLY A 45 1.01 -5.11 1.28
N ASP A 46 2.08 -5.44 2.00
CA ASP A 46 2.05 -6.39 3.12
C ASP A 46 1.85 -5.61 4.45
N PRO A 47 0.69 -5.77 5.13
CA PRO A 47 0.42 -5.10 6.40
C PRO A 47 1.38 -5.49 7.54
N ARG A 48 1.89 -6.73 7.55
CA ARG A 48 2.82 -7.20 8.59
C ARG A 48 4.18 -6.54 8.43
N ALA A 49 4.68 -6.47 7.20
CA ALA A 49 5.86 -5.69 6.88
C ALA A 49 5.63 -4.20 7.20
N GLY A 50 4.47 -3.64 6.83
CA GLY A 50 4.10 -2.26 7.15
C GLY A 50 4.16 -1.96 8.65
N ARG A 51 3.63 -2.84 9.50
CA ARG A 51 3.74 -2.72 10.96
C ARG A 51 5.19 -2.68 11.43
N LYS A 52 6.05 -3.57 10.91
CA LYS A 52 7.49 -3.58 11.25
C LYS A 52 8.18 -2.26 10.88
N TRP A 53 7.86 -1.69 9.72
CA TRP A 53 8.38 -0.39 9.29
C TRP A 53 7.88 0.75 10.18
N PHE A 54 6.60 0.72 10.53
CA PHE A 54 5.94 1.73 11.36
C PHE A 54 6.57 1.83 12.76
N VAL A 55 6.78 0.71 13.45
CA VAL A 55 7.37 0.67 14.81
C VAL A 55 8.91 0.71 14.80
N GLY A 56 9.53 0.47 13.65
CA GLY A 56 10.98 0.36 13.52
C GLY A 56 11.69 1.70 13.61
N ARG A 57 12.49 1.92 14.67
CA ARG A 57 13.25 3.17 14.91
C ARG A 57 14.26 3.54 13.82
N ARG A 58 14.77 2.56 13.08
CA ARG A 58 15.69 2.73 11.93
C ARG A 58 14.97 2.64 10.57
N LEU A 59 13.66 2.57 10.59
CA LEU A 59 12.79 2.51 9.41
C LEU A 59 11.91 3.76 9.41
N GLY A 60 10.60 3.62 9.59
CA GLY A 60 9.67 4.75 9.62
C GLY A 60 9.68 5.54 10.93
N ASN A 61 10.06 4.92 12.05
CA ASN A 61 10.11 5.54 13.38
C ASN A 61 8.83 6.32 13.76
N CYS A 62 7.67 5.88 13.28
CA CYS A 62 6.44 6.67 13.30
C CYS A 62 5.95 6.92 14.74
N LEU A 63 6.21 5.97 15.63
CA LEU A 63 5.86 6.06 17.06
C LEU A 63 6.60 7.18 17.80
N ALA A 64 7.70 7.71 17.25
CA ALA A 64 8.38 8.86 17.84
C ALA A 64 7.51 10.12 17.82
N CYS A 65 6.57 10.21 16.88
CA CYS A 65 5.69 11.37 16.73
C CYS A 65 4.21 11.04 16.97
N HIS A 66 3.77 9.80 16.73
CA HIS A 66 2.36 9.44 16.74
C HIS A 66 2.03 8.30 17.71
N ALA A 67 0.90 8.42 18.40
CA ALA A 67 0.29 7.31 19.12
C ALA A 67 -0.51 6.37 18.19
N ASN A 68 -0.48 5.07 18.50
CA ASN A 68 -1.29 4.03 17.85
C ASN A 68 -1.57 2.89 18.85
N LYS A 69 -2.84 2.59 19.12
CA LYS A 69 -3.23 1.54 20.09
C LYS A 69 -2.88 0.14 19.61
N GLU A 70 -2.88 -0.11 18.30
CA GLU A 70 -2.48 -1.43 17.79
C GLU A 70 -1.00 -1.72 18.10
N ALA A 71 -0.17 -0.70 18.31
CA ALA A 71 1.25 -0.82 18.65
C ALA A 71 1.51 -0.67 20.15
N SER A 72 0.52 -0.94 21.02
CA SER A 72 0.65 -0.79 22.48
C SER A 72 1.67 -1.72 23.14
N ASP A 73 2.17 -2.73 22.41
CA ASP A 73 3.32 -3.56 22.79
C ASP A 73 4.66 -2.79 22.74
N HIS A 74 4.67 -1.59 22.14
CA HIS A 74 5.78 -0.64 22.18
C HIS A 74 5.49 0.49 23.18
N GLN A 75 6.51 0.89 23.93
CA GLN A 75 6.42 1.96 24.93
C GLN A 75 6.78 3.32 24.33
N PHE A 76 6.35 4.40 25.00
CA PHE A 76 6.73 5.78 24.72
C PHE A 76 6.34 6.29 23.32
N HIS A 77 5.04 6.30 23.04
CA HIS A 77 4.53 6.96 21.84
C HIS A 77 4.60 8.48 21.98
N GLY A 78 5.00 9.17 20.92
CA GLY A 78 5.01 10.63 20.85
C GLY A 78 3.61 11.23 20.63
N ASP A 79 3.53 12.53 20.85
CA ASP A 79 2.33 13.37 20.77
C ASP A 79 2.50 14.60 19.86
N VAL A 80 3.62 14.67 19.13
CA VAL A 80 3.90 15.72 18.13
C VAL A 80 2.86 15.70 17.01
N GLY A 81 2.49 14.51 16.55
CA GLY A 81 1.44 14.29 15.57
C GLY A 81 0.18 13.68 16.20
N PRO A 82 -0.98 13.77 15.53
CA PRO A 82 -2.22 13.20 16.03
C PRO A 82 -2.17 11.66 16.10
N ALA A 83 -2.97 11.07 16.98
CA ALA A 83 -3.11 9.62 17.06
C ALA A 83 -3.61 9.01 15.74
N LEU A 84 -2.98 7.93 15.30
CA LEU A 84 -3.25 7.28 14.01
C LEU A 84 -4.37 6.23 14.08
N ASP A 85 -4.95 5.99 15.26
CA ASP A 85 -6.13 5.14 15.43
C ASP A 85 -7.28 5.60 14.52
N GLY A 86 -7.79 4.69 13.67
CA GLY A 86 -8.87 5.01 12.72
C GLY A 86 -8.45 5.85 11.52
N VAL A 87 -7.15 6.04 11.26
CA VAL A 87 -6.65 6.83 10.12
C VAL A 87 -7.18 6.32 8.76
N GLY A 88 -7.39 5.00 8.62
CA GLY A 88 -7.98 4.41 7.42
C GLY A 88 -9.43 4.81 7.13
N GLY A 89 -10.17 5.32 8.13
CA GLY A 89 -11.50 5.88 7.94
C GLY A 89 -11.51 7.38 7.65
N ARG A 90 -10.38 8.07 7.88
CA ARG A 90 -10.25 9.54 7.74
C ARG A 90 -9.65 9.95 6.40
N TYR A 91 -8.79 9.11 5.84
CA TYR A 91 -8.11 9.37 4.58
C TYR A 91 -8.34 8.25 3.58
N THR A 92 -8.44 8.63 2.31
CA THR A 92 -8.40 7.67 1.20
C THR A 92 -7.00 7.04 1.07
N VAL A 93 -6.92 5.88 0.41
CA VAL A 93 -5.64 5.21 0.12
C VAL A 93 -4.66 6.13 -0.60
N ALA A 94 -5.14 6.94 -1.54
CA ALA A 94 -4.31 7.87 -2.30
C ALA A 94 -3.73 8.99 -1.40
N GLN A 95 -4.52 9.50 -0.46
CA GLN A 95 -4.06 10.51 0.50
C GLN A 95 -3.04 9.93 1.47
N LEU A 96 -3.29 8.73 2.02
CA LEU A 96 -2.33 8.04 2.90
C LEU A 96 -0.98 7.82 2.20
N ARG A 97 -1.02 7.39 0.93
CA ARG A 97 0.20 7.23 0.13
C ARG A 97 0.95 8.56 -0.03
N GLY A 98 0.24 9.63 -0.35
CA GLY A 98 0.85 10.96 -0.48
C GLY A 98 1.48 11.46 0.80
N ILE A 99 0.79 11.28 1.94
CA ILE A 99 1.31 11.65 3.27
C ILE A 99 2.63 10.93 3.55
N VAL A 100 2.70 9.60 3.39
CA VAL A 100 3.91 8.81 3.73
C VAL A 100 5.08 9.07 2.78
N ILE A 101 4.83 9.36 1.50
CA ILE A 101 5.91 9.62 0.53
C ILE A 101 6.65 10.93 0.85
N ASN A 102 5.94 11.92 1.40
CA ASN A 102 6.50 13.23 1.71
C ASN A 102 5.94 13.72 3.07
N SER A 103 6.31 12.97 4.11
CA SER A 103 5.94 13.15 5.52
C SER A 103 6.98 13.91 6.31
#